data_AF-A0A354RA70-F1
#
_entry.id   AF-A0A354RA70-F1
#
_cell.length_a   1.000
_cell.length_b   1.000
_cell.length_c   1.000
_cell.angle_alpha   90.00
_cell.angle_beta   90.00
_cell.angle_gamma   90.00
#
_symmetry.space_group_name_H-M   'P 1'
#
loop_
_entity.id
_entity.type
_entity.pdbx_description
1 polymer ?
#
loop_
_entity_poly.entity_id
_entity_poly.type
_entity_poly.pdbx_seq_one_letter_code
_entity_poly.pdbx_strand_id
1 'polypeptide(L)'
;MVFSLVVACWGLRAFSGAGNAAAVPLAGAAAWEGKNVVFLGDSITDKCHVGCETNYWGFLADRLGFAAHVYGVNGQQSAHIPAQLARAQTEQ
;
A
#
# COMPACT_ATOMS: atom_id res chain seq x y z
N MET A 1 31.40 47.87 -22.93
CA MET A 1 30.37 47.05 -22.27
C MET A 1 30.70 45.62 -22.65
N VAL A 2 31.16 44.71 -21.80
CA VAL A 2 30.69 44.28 -20.47
C VAL A 2 31.87 43.92 -19.56
N PHE A 3 31.68 44.20 -18.28
CA PHE A 3 32.59 44.02 -17.15
C PHE A 3 32.93 42.56 -16.85
N SER A 4 34.17 42.36 -16.38
CA SER A 4 34.68 41.16 -15.71
C SER A 4 33.93 40.90 -14.39
N LEU A 5 33.68 39.62 -14.04
CA LEU A 5 33.42 39.22 -12.66
C LEU A 5 34.01 37.83 -12.37
N VAL A 6 35.06 37.83 -11.55
CA VAL A 6 35.54 36.69 -10.76
C VAL A 6 35.18 36.98 -9.31
N VAL A 7 34.42 36.10 -8.65
CA VAL A 7 34.33 35.93 -7.18
C VAL A 7 34.13 34.42 -6.96
N ALA A 8 35.19 33.66 -6.70
CA ALA A 8 35.81 33.36 -5.40
C ALA A 8 35.04 32.34 -4.55
N CYS A 9 35.79 31.34 -4.10
CA CYS A 9 35.47 30.12 -3.35
C CYS A 9 34.52 30.26 -2.14
N TRP A 10 34.06 29.10 -1.68
CA TRP A 10 33.90 28.64 -0.28
C TRP A 10 32.55 27.93 -0.09
N GLY A 11 32.58 26.60 -0.09
CA GLY A 11 31.39 25.79 0.15
C GLY A 11 31.58 24.30 -0.14
N LEU A 12 32.63 23.70 0.42
CA LEU A 12 32.75 22.25 0.46
C LEU A 12 31.62 21.69 1.34
N ARG A 13 30.68 20.98 0.73
CA ARG A 13 30.15 19.75 1.33
C ARG A 13 30.32 18.65 0.30
N ALA A 14 31.44 17.94 0.41
CA ALA A 14 31.50 16.57 -0.05
C ALA A 14 30.33 15.83 0.62
N PHE A 15 29.37 15.37 -0.18
CA PHE A 15 28.34 14.46 0.29
C PHE A 15 29.04 13.14 0.64
N SER A 16 29.54 13.04 1.87
CA SER A 16 29.87 11.77 2.50
C SER A 16 28.56 11.14 2.93
N GLY A 17 27.85 10.57 1.95
CA GLY A 17 26.83 9.57 2.23
C GLY A 17 27.56 8.26 2.48
N ALA A 18 28.04 8.06 3.71
CA ALA A 18 28.33 6.72 4.19
C ALA A 18 27.07 5.88 3.91
N GLY A 19 27.22 4.91 3.02
CA GLY A 19 26.18 3.97 2.65
C GLY A 19 25.83 3.12 3.86
N ASN A 20 25.00 3.67 4.74
CA ASN A 20 24.20 2.86 5.62
C ASN A 20 23.24 2.14 4.67
N ALA A 21 23.41 0.84 4.49
CA ALA A 21 22.37 -0.03 3.98
C ALA A 21 21.21 -0.08 5.01
N ALA A 22 20.68 1.08 5.38
CA ALA A 22 19.37 1.19 5.97
C ALA A 22 18.45 0.74 4.85
N ALA A 23 17.90 -0.46 4.99
CA ALA A 23 16.77 -0.92 4.21
C ALA A 23 15.83 0.28 4.10
N VAL A 24 15.65 0.84 2.91
CA VAL A 24 14.55 1.74 2.66
C VAL A 24 13.35 0.87 3.01
N PRO A 25 12.65 1.11 4.14
CA PRO A 25 11.44 0.34 4.39
C PRO A 25 10.62 0.57 3.13
N LEU A 26 10.15 -0.51 2.48
CA LEU A 26 9.19 -0.36 1.40
C LEU A 26 8.14 0.60 1.96
N ALA A 27 8.12 1.85 1.50
CA ALA A 27 7.38 2.91 2.18
C ALA A 27 5.88 2.56 2.26
N GLY A 28 5.45 1.54 1.49
CA GLY A 28 4.18 0.86 1.60
C GLY A 28 3.98 0.01 2.86
N ALA A 29 4.90 -0.86 3.29
CA ALA A 29 4.59 -1.85 4.34
C ALA A 29 4.23 -1.23 5.69
N ALA A 30 5.04 -0.28 6.17
CA ALA A 30 4.76 0.47 7.40
C ALA A 30 3.49 1.35 7.30
N ALA A 31 3.02 1.65 6.08
CA ALA A 31 1.82 2.47 5.88
C ALA A 31 0.53 1.66 6.06
N TRP A 32 0.56 0.33 6.01
CA TRP A 32 -0.64 -0.51 6.14
C TRP A 32 -0.78 -1.16 7.52
N GLU A 33 0.32 -1.26 8.27
CA GLU A 33 0.37 -1.85 9.61
C GLU A 33 -0.71 -1.25 10.54
N GLY A 34 -1.52 -2.11 11.15
CA GLY A 34 -2.58 -1.73 12.09
C GLY A 34 -3.81 -1.08 11.46
N LYS A 35 -3.93 -1.02 10.13
CA LYS A 35 -5.13 -0.47 9.47
C LYS A 35 -6.21 -1.54 9.26
N ASN A 36 -7.45 -1.08 9.19
CA ASN A 36 -8.57 -1.87 8.70
C ASN A 36 -8.69 -1.65 7.19
N VAL A 37 -8.54 -2.71 6.40
CA VAL A 37 -8.59 -2.65 4.93
C VAL A 37 -9.83 -3.41 4.46
N VAL A 38 -10.66 -2.74 3.66
CA VAL A 38 -11.87 -3.32 3.08
C VAL A 38 -11.59 -3.80 1.66
N PHE A 39 -11.87 -5.07 1.38
CA PHE A 39 -11.78 -5.67 0.06
C PHE A 39 -13.18 -5.87 -0.53
N LEU A 40 -13.40 -5.20 -1.66
CA LEU A 40 -14.61 -5.30 -2.47
C LEU A 40 -14.25 -6.02 -3.76
N GLY A 41 -15.16 -6.83 -4.30
CA GLY A 41 -14.87 -7.58 -5.51
C GLY A 41 -15.83 -8.70 -5.83
N ASP A 42 -15.34 -9.65 -6.59
CA ASP A 42 -16.09 -10.79 -7.12
C ASP A 42 -15.61 -12.11 -6.51
N SER A 43 -15.74 -13.19 -7.27
CA SER A 43 -15.22 -14.54 -7.00
C SER A 43 -13.77 -14.62 -6.52
N ILE A 44 -12.87 -13.75 -6.98
CA ILE A 44 -11.46 -13.77 -6.59
C ILE A 44 -11.28 -13.23 -5.16
N THR A 45 -12.16 -12.31 -4.76
CA THR A 45 -12.10 -11.64 -3.46
C THR A 45 -12.95 -12.36 -2.41
N ASP A 46 -13.93 -13.14 -2.83
CA ASP A 46 -14.85 -13.89 -1.97
C ASP A 46 -14.11 -14.78 -0.94
N LYS A 47 -14.67 -14.88 0.26
CA LYS A 47 -14.15 -15.72 1.36
C LYS A 47 -14.23 -17.20 1.01
N CYS A 48 -15.13 -17.59 0.11
CA CYS A 48 -15.22 -18.95 -0.38
C CYS A 48 -14.06 -19.27 -1.34
N HIS A 49 -13.00 -19.89 -0.82
CA HIS A 49 -11.90 -20.43 -1.62
C HIS A 49 -12.05 -21.94 -1.83
N VAL A 50 -11.83 -22.40 -3.05
CA VAL A 50 -11.81 -23.83 -3.40
C VAL A 50 -10.37 -24.23 -3.68
N GLY A 51 -9.80 -25.11 -2.84
CA GLY A 51 -8.48 -25.71 -3.07
C GLY A 51 -7.26 -24.88 -2.63
N CYS A 52 -7.44 -23.73 -1.98
CA CYS A 52 -6.37 -22.93 -1.39
C CYS A 52 -6.54 -22.83 0.14
N GLU A 53 -5.43 -22.72 0.87
CA GLU A 53 -5.44 -22.48 2.33
C GLU A 53 -5.83 -21.03 2.67
N THR A 54 -5.43 -20.06 1.83
CA THR A 54 -5.80 -18.64 2.01
C THR A 54 -5.83 -17.87 0.68
N ASN A 55 -6.58 -16.79 0.64
CA ASN A 55 -6.69 -15.87 -0.49
C ASN A 55 -5.55 -14.84 -0.52
N TYR A 56 -5.43 -14.10 -1.64
CA TYR A 56 -4.39 -13.07 -1.80
C TYR A 56 -4.40 -12.02 -0.69
N TRP A 57 -5.58 -11.63 -0.20
CA TRP A 57 -5.72 -10.67 0.89
C TRP A 57 -5.22 -11.22 2.24
N GLY A 58 -5.22 -12.54 2.45
CA GLY A 58 -4.66 -13.18 3.64
C GLY A 58 -3.14 -13.07 3.66
N PHE A 59 -2.49 -13.44 2.54
CA PHE A 59 -1.04 -13.26 2.39
C PHE A 59 -0.60 -11.80 2.53
N LEU A 60 -1.43 -10.86 2.05
CA LEU A 60 -1.16 -9.44 2.21
C LEU A 60 -1.32 -8.99 3.67
N ALA A 61 -2.35 -9.45 4.36
CA ALA A 61 -2.58 -9.15 5.77
C ALA A 61 -1.41 -9.65 6.64
N ASP A 62 -0.95 -10.88 6.42
CA ASP A 62 0.18 -11.47 7.16
C ASP A 62 1.50 -10.72 6.91
N ARG A 63 1.71 -10.23 5.69
CA ARG A 63 2.95 -9.55 5.30
C ARG A 63 2.99 -8.06 5.65
N LEU A 64 1.82 -7.41 5.71
CA LEU A 64 1.69 -5.96 5.88
C LEU A 64 1.00 -5.57 7.20
N GLY A 65 0.61 -6.56 8.03
CA GLY A 65 0.12 -6.36 9.39
C GLY A 65 -1.21 -5.60 9.50
N PHE A 66 -2.12 -5.78 8.55
CA PHE A 66 -3.45 -5.13 8.57
C PHE A 66 -4.59 -6.13 8.80
N ALA A 67 -5.75 -5.63 9.24
CA ALA A 67 -6.97 -6.42 9.36
C ALA A 67 -7.77 -6.36 8.04
N ALA A 68 -7.98 -7.52 7.40
CA ALA A 68 -8.71 -7.64 6.15
C ALA A 68 -10.22 -7.86 6.38
N HIS A 69 -11.05 -6.94 5.89
CA HIS A 69 -12.52 -7.03 5.90
C HIS A 69 -13.02 -7.27 4.48
N VAL A 70 -13.66 -8.40 4.23
CA VAL A 70 -13.94 -8.88 2.86
C VAL A 70 -15.43 -8.92 2.59
N TYR A 71 -15.86 -8.24 1.52
CA TYR A 71 -17.26 -8.15 1.07
C TYR A 71 -17.46 -8.55 -0.39
N GLY A 72 -16.41 -9.10 -1.02
CA GLY A 72 -16.51 -9.68 -2.36
C GLY A 72 -17.45 -10.87 -2.38
N VAL A 73 -18.22 -11.01 -3.46
CA VAL A 73 -19.22 -12.07 -3.62
C VAL A 73 -19.06 -12.67 -5.01
N ASN A 74 -18.97 -14.00 -5.08
CA ASN A 74 -18.90 -14.71 -6.35
C ASN A 74 -20.07 -14.34 -7.30
N GLY A 75 -19.75 -14.07 -8.57
CA GLY A 75 -20.70 -13.69 -9.61
C GLY A 75 -21.11 -12.21 -9.61
N GLN A 76 -20.65 -11.41 -8.65
CA GLN A 76 -20.92 -9.97 -8.67
C GLN A 76 -20.00 -9.22 -9.65
N GLN A 77 -20.54 -8.14 -10.19
CA GLN A 77 -19.86 -7.25 -11.14
C GLN A 77 -19.71 -5.85 -10.53
N SER A 78 -19.01 -4.96 -11.24
CA SER A 78 -18.75 -3.57 -10.81
C SER A 78 -20.01 -2.80 -10.37
N ALA A 79 -21.17 -3.07 -10.98
CA ALA A 79 -22.46 -2.47 -10.60
C ALA A 79 -22.87 -2.75 -9.14
N HIS A 80 -22.33 -3.80 -8.51
CA HIS A 80 -22.66 -4.21 -7.15
C HIS A 80 -21.73 -3.60 -6.10
N ILE A 81 -20.63 -2.93 -6.51
CA ILE A 81 -19.68 -2.30 -5.61
C ILE A 81 -20.35 -1.30 -4.65
N PRO A 82 -21.31 -0.44 -5.06
CA PRO A 82 -22.00 0.45 -4.13
C PRO A 82 -22.74 -0.30 -3.02
N ALA A 83 -23.37 -1.44 -3.33
CA ALA A 83 -24.05 -2.26 -2.34
C ALA A 83 -23.06 -2.97 -1.41
N GLN A 84 -21.92 -3.44 -1.92
CA GLN A 84 -20.85 -4.00 -1.09
C GLN A 84 -20.28 -2.94 -0.14
N LEU A 85 -20.06 -1.72 -0.63
CA LEU A 85 -19.58 -0.60 0.17
C LEU A 85 -20.58 -0.21 1.27
N ALA A 86 -21.87 -0.14 0.95
CA ALA A 86 -22.90 0.16 1.95
C ALA A 86 -22.93 -0.88 3.09
N ARG A 87 -22.74 -2.18 2.75
CA ARG A 87 -22.58 -3.23 3.76
C ARG A 87 -21.33 -3.03 4.61
N ALA A 88 -20.20 -2.74 3.97
CA ALA A 88 -18.96 -2.47 4.68
C ALA A 88 -19.06 -1.27 5.64
N GLN A 89 -19.78 -0.22 5.25
CA GLN A 89 -20.02 0.94 6.11
C GLN A 89 -20.97 0.67 7.28
N THR A 90 -21.84 -0.34 7.17
CA THR A 90 -22.79 -0.69 8.24
C THR A 90 -22.11 -1.55 9.32
N GLU A 91 -21.14 -2.36 8.93
CA GLU A 91 -20.40 -3.27 9.80
C GLU A 91 -19.16 -2.63 10.45
N GLN A 92 -18.80 -1.39 10.05
CA GLN A 92 -17.68 -0.61 10.58
C GLN A 92 -18.13 0.44 11.60
#